data_AF-D2UBP8-F1
#
_entry.id   AF-D2UBP8-F1
#
_cell.length_a   1.000
_cell.length_b   1.000
_cell.length_c   1.000
_cell.angle_alpha   90.00
_cell.angle_beta   90.00
_cell.angle_gamma   90.00
#
_symmetry.space_group_name_H-M   'P 1'
#
loop_
_entity.id
_entity.type
_entity.pdbx_description
1 polymer ?
#
loop_
_entity_poly.entity_id
_entity_poly.type
_entity_poly.pdbx_seq_one_letter_code
_entity_poly.pdbx_strand_id
1 'polypeptide(L)' 'MESFFGLLKRERIRQRIYPNKKDAARTEVFDYIEMFYNPKRRHGSNGDLSLVQFERRYAQRGF' A
#
# COMPACT_ATOMS: atom_id res chain seq x y z
N MET A 1 -13.86 5.78 -3.88
CA MET A 1 -12.67 5.92 -2.99
C MET A 1 -12.21 4.52 -2.60
N GLU A 2 -10.96 4.18 -2.84
CA GLU A 2 -10.44 2.87 -2.41
C GLU A 2 -9.97 2.95 -0.96
N SER A 3 -10.38 2.01 -0.10
CA SER A 3 -9.91 1.93 1.28
C SER A 3 -8.67 1.04 1.37
N PHE A 4 -7.56 1.56 1.92
CA PHE A 4 -6.35 0.81 2.22
C PHE A 4 -6.66 -0.53 2.92
N PHE A 5 -7.42 -0.48 4.01
CA PHE A 5 -7.76 -1.67 4.79
C PHE A 5 -8.67 -2.64 4.03
N GLY A 6 -9.57 -2.14 3.18
CA GLY A 6 -10.39 -2.99 2.31
C GLY A 6 -9.55 -3.81 1.33
N LEU A 7 -8.56 -3.15 0.72
CA LEU A 7 -7.63 -3.76 -0.24
C LEU A 7 -6.69 -4.74 0.44
N LEU A 8 -6.07 -4.33 1.55
CA LEU A 8 -5.20 -5.19 2.35
C LEU A 8 -5.93 -6.49 2.74
N LYS A 9 -7.17 -6.37 3.24
CA LYS A 9 -7.97 -7.55 3.58
C LYS A 9 -8.24 -8.43 2.36
N ARG A 10 -8.61 -7.83 1.22
CA ARG A 10 -8.96 -8.55 0.00
C ARG A 10 -7.77 -9.26 -0.66
N GLU A 11 -6.62 -8.59 -0.73
CA GLU A 11 -5.47 -9.01 -1.56
C GLU A 11 -4.42 -9.81 -0.77
N ARG A 12 -4.41 -9.69 0.56
CA ARG A 12 -3.40 -10.29 1.43
C ARG A 12 -3.95 -11.21 2.51
N ILE A 13 -5.06 -10.84 3.15
CA ILE A 13 -5.55 -11.53 4.36
C ILE A 13 -6.65 -12.57 4.07
N ARG A 14 -7.55 -12.34 3.11
CA ARG A 14 -8.80 -13.12 2.93
C ARG A 14 -8.61 -14.62 2.72
N GLN A 15 -7.44 -15.08 2.26
CA GLN A 15 -7.16 -16.49 1.95
C GLN A 15 -5.88 -17.01 2.62
N ARG A 16 -5.40 -16.35 3.69
CA ARG A 16 -4.11 -16.69 4.30
C ARG A 16 -4.26 -17.11 5.76
N ILE A 17 -3.72 -18.27 6.12
CA ILE A 17 -3.62 -18.75 7.50
C ILE A 17 -2.20 -18.48 7.97
N TYR A 18 -2.04 -17.64 9.00
CA TYR A 18 -0.73 -17.31 9.56
C TYR A 18 -0.39 -18.27 10.70
N PRO A 19 0.74 -18.98 10.64
CA PRO A 19 1.15 -19.92 11.69
C PRO A 19 1.51 -19.18 13.00
N ASN A 20 2.15 -18.02 12.90
CA ASN A 20 2.28 -17.05 14.00
C ASN A 20 1.57 -15.76 13.58
N LYS A 21 0.38 -15.54 14.14
CA LYS A 21 -0.50 -14.43 13.75
C LYS A 21 0.13 -13.06 13.93
N LYS A 22 1.05 -12.87 14.87
CA LYS A 22 1.56 -11.53 15.21
C LYS A 22 2.74 -11.15 14.32
N ASP A 23 3.79 -11.96 14.29
CA ASP A 23 5.02 -11.60 13.58
C ASP A 23 4.85 -11.74 12.06
N ALA A 24 4.27 -12.85 11.59
CA ALA A 24 4.08 -13.06 10.16
C ALA A 24 3.10 -12.06 9.53
N ALA A 25 2.04 -11.67 10.24
CA ALA A 25 1.12 -10.65 9.74
C ALA A 25 1.76 -9.25 9.74
N ARG A 26 2.59 -8.92 10.75
CA ARG A 26 3.32 -7.64 10.77
C ARG A 26 4.27 -7.52 9.58
N THR A 27 5.08 -8.55 9.34
CA THR A 27 6.01 -8.58 8.19
C THR A 27 5.24 -8.46 6.88
N GLU A 28 4.15 -9.21 6.71
CA GLU A 28 3.39 -9.16 5.46
C GLU A 28 2.74 -7.79 5.20
N VAL A 29 2.18 -7.16 6.24
CA VAL A 29 1.61 -5.81 6.12
C VAL A 29 2.71 -4.81 5.78
N PHE A 30 3.88 -4.91 6.42
CA PHE A 30 5.03 -4.06 6.14
C PHE A 30 5.50 -4.22 4.68
N ASP A 31 5.76 -5.46 4.25
CA ASP A 31 6.19 -5.77 2.88
C ASP A 31 5.16 -5.27 1.85
N TYR A 32 3.87 -5.45 2.16
CA TYR A 32 2.81 -4.96 1.29
C TYR A 32 2.82 -3.43 1.15
N ILE A 33 3.04 -2.69 2.25
CA ILE A 33 3.11 -1.23 2.22
C ILE A 33 4.34 -0.76 1.44
N GLU A 34 5.52 -1.25 1.82
CA GLU A 34 6.80 -0.77 1.34
C GLU A 34 7.13 -1.23 -0.08
N MET A 35 6.81 -2.48 -0.43
CA MET A 35 7.22 -3.06 -1.72
C MET A 35 6.15 -2.94 -2.81
N PHE A 36 4.91 -2.63 -2.44
CA PHE A 36 3.78 -2.62 -3.38
C PHE A 36 2.90 -1.38 -3.24
N TYR A 37 2.27 -1.16 -2.08
CA TYR A 37 1.22 -0.15 -1.94
C TYR A 37 1.75 1.27 -2.21
N ASN A 38 2.76 1.72 -1.47
CA ASN A 38 3.29 3.08 -1.62
C ASN A 38 4.00 3.30 -2.98
N PRO A 39 4.94 2.44 -3.42
CA PRO A 39 5.73 2.74 -4.62
C PRO A 39 5.06 2.38 -5.94
N LYS A 40 4.21 1.34 -5.99
CA LYS A 40 3.72 0.75 -7.25
C LYS A 40 2.23 0.94 -7.47
N ARG A 41 1.41 0.92 -6.41
CA ARG A 41 -0.04 0.98 -6.56
C ARG A 41 -0.46 2.35 -7.07
N ARG A 42 -1.23 2.37 -8.16
CA ARG A 42 -1.73 3.61 -8.75
C ARG A 42 -3.07 3.94 -8.11
N HIS A 43 -3.25 5.21 -7.76
CA HIS A 43 -4.47 5.71 -7.14
C HIS A 43 -5.15 6.67 -8.09
N GLY A 44 -6.40 6.39 -8.47
CA GLY A 44 -7.18 7.28 -9.33
C GLY A 44 -7.36 8.68 -8.73
N SER A 45 -7.40 8.80 -7.39
CA SER A 45 -7.43 10.08 -6.67
C SER A 45 -6.16 10.92 -6.86
N ASN A 46 -5.04 10.28 -7.20
CA ASN A 46 -3.74 10.93 -7.35
C ASN A 46 -3.38 11.13 -8.83
N GLY A 47 -4.37 11.08 -9.73
CA GLY A 47 -4.15 11.15 -11.19
C GLY A 47 -3.45 9.90 -11.74
N ASP A 48 -3.85 8.72 -11.24
CA ASP A 48 -3.24 7.43 -11.56
C ASP A 48 -1.73 7.38 -11.27
N LEU A 49 -1.28 8.04 -10.21
CA LEU A 49 0.10 7.95 -9.73
C LEU A 49 0.18 7.06 -8.51
N SER A 50 1.36 6.48 -8.27
CA SER A 50 1.66 5.93 -6.96
C SER A 50 1.87 7.03 -5.93
N LEU A 51 1.71 6.70 -4.65
CA LEU A 51 1.90 7.66 -3.56
C LEU A 51 3.30 8.27 -3.61
N VAL A 52 4.33 7.45 -3.80
CA VAL A 52 5.72 7.92 -3.92
C VAL A 52 5.90 8.86 -5.13
N GLN A 53 5.29 8.55 -6.27
CA GLN A 53 5.38 9.41 -7.46
C GLN A 53 4.64 10.73 -7.26
N PHE A 54 3.48 10.67 -6.61
CA PHE A 54 2.70 11.85 -6.24
C PHE A 54 3.54 12.74 -5.31
N GLU A 55 4.03 12.21 -4.19
CA GLU A 55 4.88 12.95 -3.24
C GLU A 55 6.11 13.58 -3.92
N ARG A 56 6.81 12.83 -4.79
CA ARG A 56 7.95 13.36 -5.56
C ARG A 56 7.55 14.54 -6.44
N ARG A 57 6.41 14.47 -7.14
CA ARG A 57 5.92 15.57 -7.98
C ARG A 57 5.51 16.78 -7.15
N TYR A 58 4.95 16.58 -5.97
CA TYR A 58 4.59 17.67 -5.06
C TYR A 58 5.84 18.32 -4.45
N ALA A 59 6.84 17.53 -4.04
CA ALA A 59 8.11 18.03 -3.53
C ALA A 59 8.89 18.83 -4.59
N GLN A 60 8.85 18.41 -5.86
CA GLN A 60 9.48 19.14 -6.98
C GLN A 60 8.71 20.40 -7.38
N ARG A 61 7.44 20.52 -7.00
CA ARG A 61 6.59 21.66 -7.34
C ARG A 61 6.76 22.87 -6.42
N GLY A 62 7.67 22.81 -5.45
CA GLY A 62 8.26 23.92 -4.70
C GLY A 62 7.34 25.08 -4.33
N PHE A 63 7.15 25.30 -3.03
CA PHE A 63 6.94 26.68 -2.56
C PHE A 63 8.19 27.51 -2.87
#